data_AF-A0A822W045-F1
#
_entry.id   AF-A0A822W045-F1
#
_cell.length_a   1.000
_cell.length_b   1.000
_cell.length_c   1.000
_cell.angle_alpha   90.00
_cell.angle_beta   90.00
_cell.angle_gamma   90.00
#
_symmetry.space_group_name_H-M   'P 1'
#
loop_
_entity.id
_entity.type
_entity.pdbx_description
1 polymer ?
#
loop_
_entity_poly.entity_id
_entity_poly.type
_entity_poly.pdbx_seq_one_letter_code
_entity_poly.pdbx_strand_id
1 'polypeptide(L)'
;MGVNIETAIRWMSDRKGRVTYSMDYRNGPNSFDCSSSVYYALMSAGAISAGWAVNTEYEHDWLVKNGYTLIAENTDWDAKRGDIFIWGRRGQSAGAGGHTGIFVDPDNIIHCNYARNGITVDNYNQTAAASGWMYCYVYRLANQTSTSGKSLETLVQETLAGKYGNGDTRKAALGNQYEAVMAVINGKATANQKSIDELAQEVIAGKHGNGEARKKSLGGQYEAVQKRVSELLKKQPSESSKSPEVKQVTETKTSETEPTGKATVSKEEGDLSFNGAILKKAVLDKILANCKKHDILPSYALTILHYEGLWGTSAVGKADNNWGGMTWTGQGNRPSGVTVTQGSARPSNEGGHYMHYASVDDFLTDWFYLLRASGSYKVSGAKTFSEAVKGMFKVGGAVYDYAASGFDSYIVGASSRLKAIESENGTLSKYDTATATDVNQSDDIEINVEGIEVIINGETYKLEKKPV
;
A
#
# COMPACT_ATOMS: atom_id res chain seq x y z
N MET A 1 -4.96 -4.80 -3.48
CA MET A 1 -5.17 -3.56 -4.27
C MET A 1 -4.87 -3.87 -5.73
N GLY A 2 -5.19 -2.98 -6.67
CA GLY A 2 -4.76 -3.13 -8.08
C GLY A 2 -3.37 -2.54 -8.31
N VAL A 3 -2.64 -3.04 -9.31
CA VAL A 3 -1.29 -2.56 -9.67
C VAL A 3 -1.37 -1.18 -10.36
N ASN A 4 -0.56 -0.22 -9.93
CA ASN A 4 -0.44 1.09 -10.58
C ASN A 4 0.76 1.15 -11.56
N ILE A 5 0.48 0.96 -12.85
CA ILE A 5 1.47 1.03 -13.94
C ILE A 5 2.39 2.26 -13.87
N GLU A 6 1.85 3.45 -13.58
CA GLU A 6 2.63 4.68 -13.56
C GLU A 6 3.64 4.71 -12.41
N THR A 7 3.31 4.10 -11.26
CA THR A 7 4.25 3.90 -10.16
C THR A 7 5.39 2.96 -10.55
N ALA A 8 5.11 1.88 -11.29
CA ALA A 8 6.13 0.94 -11.76
C ALA A 8 7.07 1.56 -12.81
N ILE A 9 6.50 2.26 -13.81
CA ILE A 9 7.29 2.97 -14.82
C ILE A 9 8.14 4.07 -14.17
N ARG A 10 7.61 4.80 -13.18
CA ARG A 10 8.38 5.77 -12.40
C ARG A 10 9.51 5.11 -11.59
N TRP A 11 9.25 3.99 -10.91
CA TRP A 11 10.27 3.26 -10.14
C TRP A 11 11.49 2.88 -10.99
N MET A 12 11.27 2.42 -12.23
CA MET A 12 12.37 2.16 -13.17
C MET A 12 13.00 3.47 -13.69
N SER A 13 12.19 4.48 -14.02
CA SER A 13 12.68 5.77 -14.53
C SER A 13 13.60 6.48 -13.53
N ASP A 14 13.26 6.44 -12.24
CA ASP A 14 14.05 7.01 -11.14
C ASP A 14 15.37 6.26 -10.90
N ARG A 15 15.55 5.07 -11.48
CA ARG A 15 16.76 4.23 -11.41
C ARG A 15 17.54 4.19 -12.72
N LYS A 16 17.01 4.77 -13.80
CA LYS A 16 17.65 4.84 -15.12
C LYS A 16 19.04 5.47 -15.03
N GLY A 17 20.07 4.73 -15.43
CA GLY A 17 21.48 5.16 -15.32
C GLY A 17 22.01 5.34 -13.88
N ARG A 18 21.31 4.84 -12.86
CA ARG A 18 21.73 4.88 -11.44
C ARG A 18 21.93 3.49 -10.81
N VAL A 19 21.61 2.43 -11.55
CA VAL A 19 21.76 1.02 -11.14
C VAL A 19 22.40 0.21 -12.27
N THR A 20 23.18 -0.80 -11.92
CA THR A 20 23.84 -1.70 -12.89
C THR A 20 23.04 -2.95 -13.19
N TYR A 21 23.40 -3.68 -14.25
CA TYR A 21 22.85 -5.00 -14.54
C TYR A 21 23.62 -6.09 -13.79
N SER A 22 22.92 -6.99 -13.10
CA SER A 22 23.52 -8.20 -12.52
C SER A 22 22.49 -9.30 -12.32
N MET A 23 22.82 -10.53 -12.75
CA MET A 23 22.04 -11.73 -12.43
C MET A 23 22.38 -12.28 -11.03
N ASP A 24 23.61 -12.11 -10.55
CA ASP A 24 24.02 -12.57 -9.22
C ASP A 24 23.49 -11.65 -8.11
N TYR A 25 23.63 -10.33 -8.32
CA TYR A 25 23.23 -9.28 -7.37
C TYR A 25 21.90 -8.63 -7.79
N ARG A 26 20.93 -9.46 -8.20
CA ARG A 26 19.66 -9.02 -8.82
C ARG A 26 18.62 -8.40 -7.86
N ASN A 27 18.89 -8.37 -6.55
CA ASN A 27 17.91 -7.97 -5.53
C ASN A 27 18.00 -6.50 -5.08
N GLY A 28 18.78 -5.66 -5.79
CA GLY A 28 19.02 -4.27 -5.40
C GLY A 28 20.01 -4.11 -4.23
N PRO A 29 20.19 -2.88 -3.72
CA PRO A 29 19.59 -1.63 -4.19
C PRO A 29 20.31 -1.04 -5.41
N ASN A 30 21.58 -1.41 -5.64
CA ASN A 30 22.43 -0.80 -6.67
C ASN A 30 22.42 -1.58 -8.01
N SER A 31 21.87 -2.79 -8.06
CA SER A 31 21.90 -3.67 -9.24
C SER A 31 20.66 -4.57 -9.35
N PHE A 32 20.25 -4.86 -10.58
CA PHE A 32 19.09 -5.71 -10.91
C PHE A 32 19.35 -6.45 -12.23
N ASP A 33 18.65 -7.56 -12.49
CA ASP A 33 18.45 -8.05 -13.87
C ASP A 33 17.11 -7.57 -14.42
N CYS A 34 16.74 -8.02 -15.63
CA CYS A 34 15.48 -7.65 -16.27
C CYS A 34 14.24 -7.97 -15.41
N SER A 35 14.04 -9.24 -15.05
CA SER A 35 12.84 -9.72 -14.36
C SER A 35 12.76 -9.31 -12.90
N SER A 36 13.89 -9.16 -12.21
CA SER A 36 13.92 -8.51 -10.90
C SER A 36 13.59 -7.01 -11.00
N SER A 37 14.06 -6.28 -12.01
CA SER A 37 13.71 -4.86 -12.17
C SER A 37 12.21 -4.65 -12.42
N VAL A 38 11.57 -5.51 -13.24
CA VAL A 38 10.11 -5.52 -13.43
C VAL A 38 9.40 -5.93 -12.14
N TYR A 39 9.87 -6.98 -11.45
CA TYR A 39 9.33 -7.41 -10.17
C TYR A 39 9.31 -6.30 -9.12
N TYR A 40 10.44 -5.64 -8.86
CA TYR A 40 10.52 -4.60 -7.83
C TYR A 40 9.78 -3.31 -8.22
N ALA A 41 9.74 -2.98 -9.52
CA ALA A 41 8.91 -1.88 -10.04
C ALA A 41 7.43 -2.13 -9.73
N LEU A 42 6.91 -3.31 -10.07
CA LEU A 42 5.51 -3.68 -9.84
C LEU A 42 5.17 -3.87 -8.36
N MET A 43 6.10 -4.43 -7.57
CA MET A 43 5.98 -4.48 -6.10
C MET A 43 5.78 -3.09 -5.50
N SER A 44 6.55 -2.09 -5.95
CA SER A 44 6.37 -0.69 -5.52
C SER A 44 5.03 -0.08 -5.97
N ALA A 45 4.43 -0.64 -7.02
CA ALA A 45 3.13 -0.29 -7.55
C ALA A 45 1.95 -1.08 -6.94
N GLY A 46 2.17 -1.85 -5.88
CA GLY A 46 1.12 -2.60 -5.17
C GLY A 46 0.84 -4.02 -5.70
N ALA A 47 1.76 -4.59 -6.49
CA ALA A 47 1.73 -6.02 -6.81
C ALA A 47 1.95 -6.88 -5.56
N ILE A 48 1.35 -8.08 -5.53
CA ILE A 48 1.54 -9.05 -4.45
C ILE A 48 2.90 -9.75 -4.57
N SER A 49 3.58 -9.98 -3.46
CA SER A 49 4.90 -10.61 -3.47
C SER A 49 4.84 -12.11 -3.80
N ALA A 50 5.75 -12.56 -4.66
CA ALA A 50 6.06 -13.98 -4.85
C ALA A 50 6.90 -14.60 -3.70
N GLY A 51 7.33 -13.78 -2.72
CA GLY A 51 8.28 -14.17 -1.66
C GLY A 51 9.76 -14.06 -2.06
N TRP A 52 10.04 -13.98 -3.35
CA TRP A 52 11.36 -13.80 -3.96
C TRP A 52 11.20 -12.99 -5.26
N ALA A 53 12.26 -12.34 -5.74
CA ALA A 53 12.22 -11.64 -7.03
C ALA A 53 12.12 -12.67 -8.16
N VAL A 54 11.00 -12.68 -8.91
CA VAL A 54 10.78 -13.70 -9.96
C VAL A 54 11.87 -13.63 -11.06
N ASN A 55 12.06 -14.74 -11.75
CA ASN A 55 12.76 -14.77 -13.04
C ASN A 55 11.74 -14.97 -14.17
N THR A 56 12.20 -14.84 -15.41
CA THR A 56 11.42 -14.95 -16.66
C THR A 56 10.50 -16.18 -16.71
N GLU A 57 10.87 -17.34 -16.17
CA GLU A 57 10.03 -18.56 -16.18
C GLU A 57 8.82 -18.47 -15.24
N TYR A 58 8.99 -17.87 -14.07
CA TYR A 58 7.96 -17.77 -13.02
C TYR A 58 7.18 -16.45 -13.09
N GLU A 59 7.71 -15.44 -13.79
CA GLU A 59 7.11 -14.12 -13.97
C GLU A 59 5.74 -14.22 -14.66
N HIS A 60 5.59 -15.06 -15.69
CA HIS A 60 4.31 -15.36 -16.34
C HIS A 60 3.15 -15.62 -15.36
N ASP A 61 3.33 -16.58 -14.45
CA ASP A 61 2.27 -17.00 -13.52
C ASP A 61 2.11 -16.01 -12.36
N TRP A 62 3.12 -15.18 -12.11
CA TRP A 62 3.07 -14.11 -11.12
C TRP A 62 2.36 -12.86 -11.65
N LEU A 63 2.54 -12.50 -12.93
CA LEU A 63 1.78 -11.44 -13.59
C LEU A 63 0.28 -11.79 -13.64
N VAL A 64 -0.08 -13.04 -13.95
CA VAL A 64 -1.48 -13.50 -13.92
C VAL A 64 -2.09 -13.38 -12.51
N LYS A 65 -1.34 -13.75 -11.46
CA LYS A 65 -1.76 -13.55 -10.06
C LYS A 65 -1.90 -12.08 -9.66
N ASN A 66 -1.30 -11.15 -10.42
CA ASN A 66 -1.42 -9.70 -10.26
C ASN A 66 -2.46 -9.05 -11.17
N GLY A 67 -3.31 -9.84 -11.84
CA GLY A 67 -4.41 -9.32 -12.66
C GLY A 67 -4.03 -8.93 -14.09
N TYR A 68 -2.86 -9.37 -14.57
CA TYR A 68 -2.53 -9.29 -16.00
C TYR A 68 -3.13 -10.48 -16.76
N THR A 69 -3.55 -10.23 -18.00
CA THR A 69 -3.89 -11.27 -18.97
C THR A 69 -2.82 -11.36 -20.05
N LEU A 70 -2.53 -12.57 -20.52
CA LEU A 70 -1.77 -12.79 -21.75
C LEU A 70 -2.63 -12.28 -22.93
N ILE A 71 -2.09 -11.35 -23.72
CA ILE A 71 -2.77 -10.77 -24.89
C ILE A 71 -2.18 -11.19 -26.23
N ALA A 72 -0.91 -11.64 -26.24
CA ALA A 72 -0.24 -12.18 -27.41
C ALA A 72 0.83 -13.20 -27.01
N GLU A 73 0.95 -14.28 -27.77
CA GLU A 73 2.05 -15.26 -27.72
C GLU A 73 2.56 -15.47 -29.15
N ASN A 74 3.79 -15.02 -29.41
CA ASN A 74 4.51 -15.13 -30.68
C ASN A 74 3.69 -14.72 -31.93
N THR A 75 2.95 -13.61 -31.80
CA THR A 75 2.13 -12.96 -32.83
C THR A 75 2.14 -11.44 -32.60
N ASP A 76 1.85 -10.65 -33.63
CA ASP A 76 1.76 -9.18 -33.55
C ASP A 76 0.64 -8.71 -32.61
N TRP A 77 0.79 -7.51 -32.03
CA TRP A 77 -0.21 -6.85 -31.20
C TRP A 77 -0.11 -5.32 -31.26
N ASP A 78 -1.21 -4.65 -30.91
CA ASP A 78 -1.28 -3.21 -30.66
C ASP A 78 -0.73 -2.90 -29.26
N ALA A 79 0.54 -2.48 -29.17
CA ALA A 79 1.31 -2.26 -27.94
C ALA A 79 0.91 -1.00 -27.18
N LYS A 80 0.86 -1.07 -25.84
CA LYS A 80 0.36 0.00 -24.97
C LYS A 80 1.22 0.19 -23.73
N ARG A 81 1.24 1.42 -23.23
CA ARG A 81 1.89 1.79 -21.97
C ARG A 81 1.38 0.90 -20.82
N GLY A 82 2.32 0.25 -20.14
CA GLY A 82 2.03 -0.73 -19.08
C GLY A 82 1.81 -2.17 -19.54
N ASP A 83 1.95 -2.47 -20.84
CA ASP A 83 2.15 -3.85 -21.28
C ASP A 83 3.54 -4.32 -20.83
N ILE A 84 3.66 -5.62 -20.54
CA ILE A 84 4.90 -6.28 -20.16
C ILE A 84 5.20 -7.35 -21.19
N PHE A 85 6.37 -7.28 -21.81
CA PHE A 85 6.85 -8.37 -22.68
C PHE A 85 7.73 -9.32 -21.87
N ILE A 86 7.69 -10.61 -22.21
CA ILE A 86 8.66 -11.61 -21.77
C ILE A 86 9.18 -12.33 -23.01
N TRP A 87 10.49 -12.26 -23.24
CA TRP A 87 11.20 -12.98 -24.28
C TRP A 87 11.82 -14.27 -23.74
N GLY A 88 11.95 -15.24 -24.64
CA GLY A 88 12.36 -16.61 -24.31
C GLY A 88 11.14 -17.51 -24.16
N ARG A 89 11.23 -18.73 -24.69
CA ARG A 89 10.14 -19.69 -24.65
C ARG A 89 10.03 -20.28 -23.24
N ARG A 90 8.82 -20.47 -22.69
CA ARG A 90 8.65 -21.08 -21.36
C ARG A 90 9.29 -22.48 -21.31
N GLY A 91 10.02 -22.76 -20.24
CA GLY A 91 10.90 -23.92 -20.07
C GLY A 91 12.29 -23.79 -20.69
N GLN A 92 12.61 -22.65 -21.31
CA GLN A 92 13.87 -22.36 -22.01
C GLN A 92 14.37 -20.91 -21.79
N SER A 93 13.70 -20.09 -20.97
CA SER A 93 13.94 -18.65 -20.82
C SER A 93 14.83 -18.27 -19.62
N ALA A 94 15.32 -19.27 -18.88
CA ALA A 94 16.16 -19.05 -17.70
C ALA A 94 17.56 -18.48 -18.01
N GLY A 95 18.09 -17.64 -17.11
CA GLY A 95 19.41 -17.00 -17.26
C GLY A 95 19.45 -16.10 -18.49
N ALA A 96 20.42 -16.30 -19.38
CA ALA A 96 20.54 -15.58 -20.64
C ALA A 96 19.52 -16.01 -21.72
N GLY A 97 18.68 -17.02 -21.45
CA GLY A 97 17.67 -17.52 -22.39
C GLY A 97 16.42 -16.62 -22.54
N GLY A 98 16.29 -15.56 -21.73
CA GLY A 98 15.11 -14.70 -21.73
C GLY A 98 15.37 -13.26 -21.28
N HIS A 99 14.37 -12.42 -21.50
CA HIS A 99 14.42 -10.98 -21.19
C HIS A 99 13.00 -10.43 -20.93
N THR A 100 12.86 -9.25 -20.33
CA THR A 100 11.55 -8.67 -19.95
C THR A 100 11.69 -7.17 -19.70
N GLY A 101 10.57 -6.44 -19.83
CA GLY A 101 10.48 -5.00 -19.62
C GLY A 101 9.05 -4.49 -19.77
N ILE A 102 8.85 -3.21 -19.45
CA ILE A 102 7.53 -2.55 -19.48
C ILE A 102 7.48 -1.56 -20.64
N PHE A 103 6.44 -1.60 -21.47
CA PHE A 103 6.19 -0.57 -22.48
C PHE A 103 5.86 0.77 -21.83
N VAL A 104 6.53 1.84 -22.27
CA VAL A 104 6.27 3.22 -21.81
C VAL A 104 5.38 4.00 -22.79
N ASP A 105 5.34 3.57 -24.04
CA ASP A 105 4.46 4.01 -25.13
C ASP A 105 4.38 2.85 -26.15
N PRO A 106 3.71 2.96 -27.32
CA PRO A 106 3.62 1.85 -28.28
C PRO A 106 4.96 1.39 -28.88
N ASP A 107 5.98 2.25 -28.91
CA ASP A 107 7.25 2.01 -29.61
C ASP A 107 8.42 1.70 -28.66
N ASN A 108 8.37 2.16 -27.41
CA ASN A 108 9.50 2.15 -26.49
C ASN A 108 9.22 1.37 -25.19
N ILE A 109 10.27 0.72 -24.68
CA ILE A 109 10.28 -0.06 -23.44
C ILE A 109 11.26 0.51 -22.41
N ILE A 110 10.95 0.35 -21.13
CA ILE A 110 11.87 0.54 -20.02
C ILE A 110 12.21 -0.82 -19.38
N HIS A 111 13.52 -1.09 -19.24
CA HIS A 111 14.02 -2.43 -18.91
C HIS A 111 15.44 -2.36 -18.34
N CYS A 112 15.81 -3.29 -17.45
CA CYS A 112 17.21 -3.51 -17.06
C CYS A 112 17.89 -4.52 -17.99
N ASN A 113 19.00 -4.13 -18.62
CA ASN A 113 19.69 -4.97 -19.61
C ASN A 113 21.22 -4.95 -19.46
N TYR A 114 21.81 -6.06 -19.92
CA TYR A 114 23.26 -6.27 -19.94
C TYR A 114 23.97 -5.30 -20.91
N ALA A 115 23.41 -5.08 -22.10
CA ALA A 115 24.06 -4.33 -23.18
C ALA A 115 24.38 -2.87 -22.82
N ARG A 116 23.55 -2.22 -21.99
CA ARG A 116 23.79 -0.88 -21.44
C ARG A 116 24.13 -0.87 -19.95
N ASN A 117 24.34 -2.04 -19.35
CA ASN A 117 24.67 -2.26 -17.93
C ASN A 117 23.77 -1.47 -16.96
N GLY A 118 22.45 -1.67 -17.05
CA GLY A 118 21.50 -1.03 -16.13
C GLY A 118 20.11 -0.84 -16.73
N ILE A 119 19.30 0.00 -16.07
CA ILE A 119 17.98 0.38 -16.57
C ILE A 119 18.11 1.49 -17.63
N THR A 120 17.52 1.26 -18.81
CA THR A 120 17.43 2.22 -19.91
C THR A 120 16.03 2.24 -20.55
N VAL A 121 15.79 3.23 -21.40
CA VAL A 121 14.61 3.29 -22.28
C VAL A 121 15.11 3.14 -23.71
N ASP A 122 14.56 2.19 -24.45
CA ASP A 122 14.99 1.82 -25.79
C ASP A 122 13.77 1.49 -26.68
N ASN A 123 13.93 1.61 -28.01
CA ASN A 123 12.90 1.21 -28.94
C ASN A 123 12.73 -0.32 -28.96
N TYR A 124 11.49 -0.80 -28.86
CA TYR A 124 11.18 -2.22 -28.77
C TYR A 124 11.65 -2.99 -30.00
N ASN A 125 11.28 -2.54 -31.21
CA ASN A 125 11.59 -3.25 -32.45
C ASN A 125 13.10 -3.32 -32.73
N GLN A 126 13.85 -2.26 -32.42
CA GLN A 126 15.31 -2.27 -32.51
C GLN A 126 15.94 -3.25 -31.51
N THR A 127 15.44 -3.29 -30.28
CA THR A 127 15.94 -4.19 -29.24
C THR A 127 15.60 -5.66 -29.57
N ALA A 128 14.37 -5.93 -30.01
CA ALA A 128 13.92 -7.26 -30.44
C ALA A 128 14.71 -7.79 -31.64
N ALA A 129 14.97 -6.94 -32.64
CA ALA A 129 15.81 -7.28 -33.79
C ALA A 129 17.27 -7.56 -33.38
N ALA A 130 17.84 -6.77 -32.47
CA ALA A 130 19.19 -7.00 -31.93
C ALA A 130 19.28 -8.30 -31.10
N SER A 131 18.19 -8.73 -30.47
CA SER A 131 18.04 -10.03 -29.80
C SER A 131 17.66 -11.18 -30.75
N GLY A 132 17.55 -10.94 -32.06
CA GLY A 132 17.25 -11.97 -33.05
C GLY A 132 15.78 -12.43 -33.09
N TRP A 133 14.84 -11.58 -32.67
CA TRP A 133 13.39 -11.85 -32.61
C TRP A 133 13.06 -13.11 -31.78
N MET A 134 13.49 -13.09 -30.51
CA MET A 134 13.18 -14.13 -29.52
C MET A 134 11.66 -14.35 -29.38
N TYR A 135 11.28 -15.60 -29.10
CA TYR A 135 9.89 -15.99 -28.81
C TYR A 135 9.31 -15.09 -27.70
N CYS A 136 8.16 -14.47 -27.95
CA CYS A 136 7.65 -13.37 -27.11
C CYS A 136 6.24 -13.65 -26.56
N TYR A 137 6.04 -13.35 -25.28
CA TYR A 137 4.75 -13.29 -24.59
C TYR A 137 4.47 -11.85 -24.19
N VAL A 138 3.20 -11.42 -24.26
CA VAL A 138 2.82 -10.05 -23.89
C VAL A 138 1.65 -10.04 -22.94
N TYR A 139 1.81 -9.35 -21.81
CA TYR A 139 0.86 -9.27 -20.71
C TYR A 139 0.33 -7.86 -20.53
N ARG A 140 -0.99 -7.71 -20.38
CA ARG A 140 -1.67 -6.43 -20.16
C ARG A 140 -2.51 -6.48 -18.89
N LEU A 141 -2.47 -5.40 -18.09
CA LEU A 141 -3.28 -5.31 -16.86
C LEU A 141 -4.77 -5.20 -17.21
N ALA A 142 -5.58 -6.17 -16.78
CA ALA A 142 -6.94 -6.36 -17.30
C ALA A 142 -7.95 -5.24 -16.97
N ASN A 143 -7.67 -4.42 -15.95
CA ASN A 143 -8.55 -3.34 -15.48
C ASN A 143 -7.79 -2.02 -15.26
N GLN A 144 -7.11 -1.48 -16.29
CA GLN A 144 -6.61 -0.11 -16.24
C GLN A 144 -7.79 0.90 -16.20
N THR A 145 -7.85 1.74 -15.16
CA THR A 145 -8.87 2.80 -15.03
C THR A 145 -8.59 3.99 -15.95
N SER A 146 -8.90 3.84 -17.24
CA SER A 146 -8.72 4.88 -18.24
C SER A 146 -9.61 6.12 -18.01
N THR A 147 -9.09 7.29 -18.39
CA THR A 147 -9.74 8.60 -18.28
C THR A 147 -10.31 9.13 -19.60
N SER A 148 -9.98 8.50 -20.73
CA SER A 148 -10.43 8.95 -22.05
C SER A 148 -11.95 8.86 -22.21
N GLY A 149 -12.57 9.88 -22.80
CA GLY A 149 -14.01 9.96 -23.09
C GLY A 149 -14.92 10.34 -21.90
N LYS A 150 -14.39 10.59 -20.70
CA LYS A 150 -15.18 11.02 -19.54
C LYS A 150 -15.47 12.53 -19.56
N SER A 151 -16.62 12.94 -19.01
CA SER A 151 -16.94 14.37 -18.85
C SER A 151 -16.10 15.00 -17.72
N LEU A 152 -15.88 16.32 -17.81
CA LEU A 152 -15.13 17.08 -16.80
C LEU A 152 -15.75 16.92 -15.40
N GLU A 153 -17.07 16.91 -15.29
CA GLU A 153 -17.78 16.71 -14.03
C GLU A 153 -17.59 15.30 -13.46
N THR A 154 -17.65 14.26 -14.29
CA THR A 154 -17.32 12.88 -13.86
C THR A 154 -15.88 12.78 -13.37
N LEU A 155 -14.92 13.40 -14.09
CA LEU A 155 -13.52 13.42 -13.68
C LEU A 155 -13.30 14.18 -12.37
N VAL A 156 -13.99 15.31 -12.15
CA VAL A 156 -13.98 16.04 -10.87
C VAL A 156 -14.51 15.19 -9.74
N GLN A 157 -15.68 14.56 -9.89
CA GLN A 157 -16.27 13.72 -8.85
C GLN A 157 -15.41 12.48 -8.54
N GLU A 158 -14.86 11.81 -9.56
CA GLU A 158 -13.94 10.68 -9.37
C GLU A 158 -12.60 11.10 -8.75
N THR A 159 -12.14 12.33 -9.01
CA THR A 159 -10.93 12.91 -8.39
C THR A 159 -11.15 13.26 -6.93
N LEU A 160 -12.31 13.84 -6.58
CA LEU A 160 -12.72 14.09 -5.19
C LEU A 160 -12.93 12.79 -4.41
N ALA A 161 -13.46 11.75 -5.08
CA ALA A 161 -13.55 10.38 -4.56
C ALA A 161 -12.20 9.61 -4.61
N GLY A 162 -11.08 10.27 -4.90
CA GLY A 162 -9.73 9.72 -4.78
C GLY A 162 -9.29 8.72 -5.86
N LYS A 163 -10.11 8.39 -6.88
CA LYS A 163 -9.80 7.36 -7.90
C LYS A 163 -8.50 7.61 -8.66
N TYR A 164 -8.06 8.87 -8.74
CA TYR A 164 -6.88 9.30 -9.47
C TYR A 164 -5.70 9.68 -8.55
N GLY A 165 -5.77 9.34 -7.26
CA GLY A 165 -4.74 9.68 -6.29
C GLY A 165 -4.56 11.19 -6.12
N ASN A 166 -3.33 11.61 -5.86
CA ASN A 166 -2.89 12.99 -5.57
C ASN A 166 -1.62 13.35 -6.37
N GLY A 167 -1.21 14.63 -6.33
CA GLY A 167 0.05 15.11 -6.93
C GLY A 167 0.28 14.69 -8.39
N ASP A 168 1.50 14.23 -8.68
CA ASP A 168 1.90 13.72 -9.99
C ASP A 168 1.07 12.52 -10.45
N THR A 169 0.64 11.62 -9.55
CA THR A 169 -0.20 10.46 -9.88
C THR A 169 -1.53 10.93 -10.49
N ARG A 170 -2.11 12.00 -9.93
CA ARG A 170 -3.31 12.64 -10.45
C ARG A 170 -3.05 13.35 -11.78
N LYS A 171 -1.88 13.95 -11.96
CA LYS A 171 -1.46 14.61 -13.20
C LYS A 171 -1.22 13.64 -14.35
N ALA A 172 -0.61 12.48 -14.07
CA ALA A 172 -0.44 11.39 -15.02
C ALA A 172 -1.80 10.76 -15.39
N ALA A 173 -2.63 10.42 -14.40
CA ALA A 173 -3.91 9.75 -14.64
C ALA A 173 -4.94 10.62 -15.39
N LEU A 174 -5.05 11.91 -15.04
CA LEU A 174 -5.96 12.84 -15.73
C LEU A 174 -5.37 13.40 -17.04
N GLY A 175 -4.05 13.34 -17.22
CA GLY A 175 -3.35 13.78 -18.43
C GLY A 175 -3.73 15.21 -18.83
N ASN A 176 -4.20 15.40 -20.07
CA ASN A 176 -4.64 16.70 -20.59
C ASN A 176 -5.88 17.28 -19.88
N GLN A 177 -6.64 16.49 -19.11
CA GLN A 177 -7.77 16.98 -18.31
C GLN A 177 -7.33 17.51 -16.94
N TYR A 178 -6.09 17.27 -16.49
CA TYR A 178 -5.64 17.60 -15.14
C TYR A 178 -5.88 19.07 -14.77
N GLU A 179 -5.40 20.01 -15.60
CA GLU A 179 -5.50 21.45 -15.29
C GLU A 179 -6.96 21.93 -15.25
N ALA A 180 -7.84 21.38 -16.09
CA ALA A 180 -9.27 21.69 -16.07
C ALA A 180 -9.97 21.14 -14.81
N VAL A 181 -9.67 19.90 -14.43
CA VAL A 181 -10.21 19.26 -13.22
C VAL A 181 -9.71 19.97 -11.96
N MET A 182 -8.43 20.37 -11.93
CA MET A 182 -7.84 21.15 -10.83
C MET A 182 -8.35 22.59 -10.78
N ALA A 183 -8.62 23.24 -11.91
CA ALA A 183 -9.25 24.57 -11.92
C ALA A 183 -10.63 24.56 -11.26
N VAL A 184 -11.44 23.52 -11.51
CA VAL A 184 -12.74 23.33 -10.86
C VAL A 184 -12.59 22.99 -9.37
N ILE A 185 -11.76 22.00 -9.02
CA ILE A 185 -11.59 21.57 -7.62
C ILE A 185 -10.99 22.67 -6.73
N ASN A 186 -10.07 23.48 -7.27
CA ASN A 186 -9.44 24.59 -6.54
C ASN A 186 -10.27 25.90 -6.58
N GLY A 187 -11.52 25.86 -7.06
CA GLY A 187 -12.42 27.02 -7.11
C GLY A 187 -11.99 28.15 -8.06
N LYS A 188 -11.01 27.90 -8.94
CA LYS A 188 -10.49 28.89 -9.91
C LYS A 188 -11.30 28.98 -11.19
N ALA A 189 -12.16 28.01 -11.46
CA ALA A 189 -13.19 28.04 -12.48
C ALA A 189 -14.46 27.38 -11.94
N THR A 190 -15.62 28.00 -12.14
CA THR A 190 -16.89 27.27 -12.04
C THR A 190 -16.97 26.28 -13.20
N ALA A 191 -17.16 24.99 -12.89
CA ALA A 191 -17.77 24.09 -13.87
C ALA A 191 -19.12 24.70 -14.29
N ASN A 192 -19.50 24.58 -15.57
CA ASN A 192 -20.66 25.30 -16.11
C ASN A 192 -21.96 24.75 -15.51
N GLN A 193 -22.34 25.34 -14.38
CA GLN A 193 -23.26 24.74 -13.41
C GLN A 193 -24.70 24.99 -13.86
N LYS A 194 -25.43 23.90 -14.13
CA LYS A 194 -26.88 23.97 -14.37
C LYS A 194 -27.54 24.79 -13.27
N SER A 195 -28.35 25.76 -13.66
CA SER A 195 -29.02 26.65 -12.73
C SER A 195 -29.93 25.88 -11.76
N ILE A 196 -30.23 26.50 -10.62
CA ILE A 196 -31.16 25.94 -9.64
C ILE A 196 -32.56 25.70 -10.28
N ASP A 197 -32.93 26.49 -11.29
CA ASP A 197 -34.15 26.29 -12.09
C ASP A 197 -34.06 25.08 -13.02
N GLU A 198 -32.96 24.88 -13.76
CA GLU A 198 -32.75 23.68 -14.58
C GLU A 198 -32.71 22.40 -13.74
N LEU A 199 -31.99 22.41 -12.62
CA LEU A 199 -31.94 21.27 -11.69
C LEU A 199 -33.31 21.01 -11.06
N ALA A 200 -34.10 22.04 -10.75
CA ALA A 200 -35.45 21.86 -10.26
C ALA A 200 -36.37 21.25 -11.33
N GLN A 201 -36.22 21.63 -12.61
CA GLN A 201 -36.94 20.99 -13.72
C GLN A 201 -36.51 19.53 -13.92
N GLU A 202 -35.22 19.21 -13.82
CA GLU A 202 -34.73 17.83 -13.92
C GLU A 202 -35.18 16.95 -12.74
N VAL A 203 -35.35 17.53 -11.55
CA VAL A 203 -35.95 16.86 -10.38
C VAL A 203 -37.45 16.62 -10.56
N ILE A 204 -38.19 17.57 -11.14
CA ILE A 204 -39.61 17.40 -11.49
C ILE A 204 -39.77 16.35 -12.60
N ALA A 205 -38.86 16.30 -13.56
CA ALA A 205 -38.75 15.26 -14.58
C ALA A 205 -38.17 13.91 -14.06
N GLY A 206 -38.01 13.74 -12.74
CA GLY A 206 -37.65 12.48 -12.10
C GLY A 206 -36.18 12.04 -12.22
N LYS A 207 -35.32 12.77 -12.95
CA LYS A 207 -33.94 12.35 -13.29
C LYS A 207 -33.03 12.10 -12.08
N HIS A 208 -33.34 12.69 -10.92
CA HIS A 208 -32.56 12.58 -9.68
C HIS A 208 -33.15 11.60 -8.67
N GLY A 209 -34.16 10.79 -9.03
CA GLY A 209 -34.80 9.85 -8.12
C GLY A 209 -35.49 10.52 -6.91
N ASN A 210 -35.57 9.79 -5.79
CA ASN A 210 -36.23 10.21 -4.55
C ASN A 210 -35.33 10.03 -3.32
N GLY A 211 -35.73 10.61 -2.18
CA GLY A 211 -35.05 10.43 -0.88
C GLY A 211 -33.53 10.63 -0.92
N GLU A 212 -32.80 9.66 -0.37
CA GLU A 212 -31.33 9.67 -0.33
C GLU A 212 -30.66 9.64 -1.70
N ALA A 213 -31.29 9.03 -2.73
CA ALA A 213 -30.76 9.08 -4.09
C ALA A 213 -30.75 10.52 -4.63
N ARG A 214 -31.78 11.31 -4.30
CA ARG A 214 -31.85 12.73 -4.67
C ARG A 214 -30.84 13.58 -3.90
N LYS A 215 -30.64 13.34 -2.60
CA LYS A 215 -29.56 13.98 -1.83
C LYS A 215 -28.19 13.67 -2.42
N LYS A 216 -27.90 12.40 -2.70
CA LYS A 216 -26.63 11.96 -3.30
C LYS A 216 -26.42 12.51 -4.71
N SER A 217 -27.48 12.74 -5.48
CA SER A 217 -27.41 13.28 -6.83
C SER A 217 -27.28 14.81 -6.91
N LEU A 218 -27.85 15.55 -5.95
CA LEU A 218 -27.80 17.04 -5.92
C LEU A 218 -26.69 17.59 -4.99
N GLY A 219 -26.17 16.77 -4.07
CA GLY A 219 -25.14 17.17 -3.12
C GLY A 219 -25.53 18.42 -2.31
N GLY A 220 -24.58 19.35 -2.15
CA GLY A 220 -24.81 20.62 -1.46
C GLY A 220 -25.88 21.54 -2.09
N GLN A 221 -26.33 21.26 -3.31
CA GLN A 221 -27.42 22.01 -3.95
C GLN A 221 -28.82 21.48 -3.56
N TYR A 222 -28.90 20.34 -2.87
CA TYR A 222 -30.15 19.65 -2.54
C TYR A 222 -31.20 20.57 -1.92
N GLU A 223 -30.86 21.37 -0.91
CA GLU A 223 -31.83 22.23 -0.23
C GLU A 223 -32.34 23.37 -1.12
N ALA A 224 -31.44 24.03 -1.86
CA ALA A 224 -31.81 25.12 -2.77
C ALA A 224 -32.69 24.62 -3.92
N VAL A 225 -32.33 23.49 -4.53
CA VAL A 225 -33.10 22.86 -5.61
C VAL A 225 -34.43 22.31 -5.08
N GLN A 226 -34.46 21.61 -3.95
CA GLN A 226 -35.71 21.06 -3.40
C GLN A 226 -36.66 22.15 -2.88
N LYS A 227 -36.13 23.28 -2.37
CA LYS A 227 -36.91 24.50 -2.12
C LYS A 227 -37.51 25.03 -3.44
N ARG A 228 -36.71 25.14 -4.51
CA ARG A 228 -37.18 25.63 -5.81
C ARG A 228 -38.21 24.72 -6.47
N VAL A 229 -38.05 23.40 -6.39
CA VAL A 229 -39.06 22.41 -6.77
C VAL A 229 -40.37 22.66 -6.01
N SER A 230 -40.29 22.95 -4.71
CA SER A 230 -41.45 23.27 -3.87
C SER A 230 -42.11 24.61 -4.22
N GLU A 231 -41.36 25.59 -4.76
CA GLU A 231 -41.89 26.85 -5.29
C GLU A 231 -42.58 26.66 -6.65
N LEU A 232 -41.99 25.86 -7.55
CA LEU A 232 -42.54 25.54 -8.86
C LEU A 232 -43.84 24.74 -8.75
N LEU A 233 -43.86 23.71 -7.90
CA LEU A 233 -45.07 22.91 -7.63
C LEU A 233 -46.19 23.74 -6.97
N LYS A 234 -45.87 24.80 -6.21
CA LYS A 234 -46.85 25.76 -5.66
C LYS A 234 -47.41 26.74 -6.70
N LYS A 235 -46.83 26.84 -7.90
CA LYS A 235 -47.31 27.70 -8.99
C LYS A 235 -48.22 26.99 -9.99
N GLN A 236 -48.37 25.67 -9.91
CA GLN A 236 -49.35 24.94 -10.73
C GLN A 236 -50.70 24.84 -10.02
N PRO A 237 -51.81 25.24 -10.69
CA PRO A 237 -53.15 24.77 -10.32
C PRO A 237 -53.24 23.24 -10.41
N SER A 238 -54.18 22.67 -9.65
CA SER A 238 -54.40 21.24 -9.55
C SER A 238 -54.86 20.58 -10.85
N GLU A 239 -54.33 19.39 -11.15
CA GLU A 239 -55.17 18.29 -11.62
C GLU A 239 -54.63 16.93 -11.15
N SER A 240 -55.36 15.84 -11.41
CA SER A 240 -55.50 14.75 -10.43
C SER A 240 -55.43 13.32 -11.00
N SER A 241 -55.16 12.38 -10.09
CA SER A 241 -55.61 10.96 -10.08
C SER A 241 -54.65 9.85 -10.52
N LYS A 242 -54.63 8.80 -9.68
CA LYS A 242 -54.51 7.35 -9.97
C LYS A 242 -53.14 6.69 -10.15
N SER A 243 -52.74 5.99 -9.08
CA SER A 243 -52.11 4.66 -9.15
C SER A 243 -53.06 3.63 -9.83
N PRO A 244 -52.55 2.44 -10.20
CA PRO A 244 -52.68 1.34 -9.25
C PRO A 244 -51.43 0.43 -9.06
N GLU A 245 -51.51 -0.32 -7.97
CA GLU A 245 -50.69 -1.44 -7.49
C GLU A 245 -50.77 -2.70 -8.40
N VAL A 246 -49.77 -3.62 -8.35
CA VAL A 246 -49.96 -5.11 -8.27
C VAL A 246 -48.65 -5.94 -8.33
N LYS A 247 -48.38 -6.63 -7.20
CA LYS A 247 -47.86 -8.02 -6.98
C LYS A 247 -46.48 -8.56 -7.47
N GLN A 248 -46.05 -9.53 -6.68
CA GLN A 248 -44.81 -10.31 -6.59
C GLN A 248 -45.01 -11.74 -7.12
N VAL A 249 -44.01 -12.35 -7.81
CA VAL A 249 -43.93 -13.82 -8.06
C VAL A 249 -42.46 -14.35 -8.10
N THR A 250 -42.07 -15.01 -7.02
CA THR A 250 -41.46 -16.37 -6.86
C THR A 250 -40.60 -17.08 -7.96
N GLU A 251 -39.34 -17.39 -7.61
CA GLU A 251 -38.50 -18.60 -7.93
C GLU A 251 -38.10 -18.94 -9.41
N THR A 252 -37.11 -19.80 -9.74
CA THR A 252 -36.49 -20.97 -9.04
C THR A 252 -35.08 -21.36 -9.58
N LYS A 253 -34.22 -22.01 -8.76
CA LYS A 253 -33.14 -23.02 -9.12
C LYS A 253 -31.98 -22.58 -10.06
N THR A 254 -30.73 -23.09 -10.04
CA THR A 254 -29.80 -23.88 -9.15
C THR A 254 -28.39 -23.78 -9.82
N SER A 255 -27.21 -24.19 -9.30
CA SER A 255 -26.68 -24.83 -8.05
C SER A 255 -25.18 -24.38 -7.91
N GLU A 256 -24.10 -25.05 -7.45
CA GLU A 256 -23.78 -26.41 -6.93
C GLU A 256 -22.42 -26.43 -6.16
N THR A 257 -22.06 -27.61 -5.60
CA THR A 257 -20.73 -28.12 -5.13
C THR A 257 -19.66 -27.24 -4.45
N GLU A 258 -19.40 -27.56 -3.18
CA GLU A 258 -18.16 -27.37 -2.40
C GLU A 258 -17.36 -28.71 -2.34
N PRO A 259 -16.18 -28.83 -1.68
CA PRO A 259 -15.14 -27.83 -1.35
C PRO A 259 -13.69 -28.34 -1.64
N THR A 260 -12.66 -27.48 -1.48
CA THR A 260 -11.35 -27.91 -0.94
C THR A 260 -10.58 -26.74 -0.35
N GLY A 261 -10.18 -26.84 0.93
CA GLY A 261 -9.72 -25.69 1.70
C GLY A 261 -8.24 -25.32 1.54
N LYS A 262 -7.98 -24.02 1.37
CA LYS A 262 -6.82 -23.34 1.98
C LYS A 262 -7.35 -22.22 2.85
N ALA A 263 -6.86 -22.11 4.09
CA ALA A 263 -7.32 -21.10 5.03
C ALA A 263 -6.79 -19.70 4.66
N THR A 264 -7.49 -19.03 3.74
CA THR A 264 -7.40 -17.58 3.57
C THR A 264 -7.98 -16.93 4.83
N VAL A 265 -7.10 -16.52 5.75
CA VAL A 265 -7.50 -15.81 6.96
C VAL A 265 -8.11 -14.47 6.55
N SER A 266 -9.44 -14.38 6.62
CA SER A 266 -10.18 -13.15 6.41
C SER A 266 -9.88 -12.13 7.52
N LYS A 267 -9.97 -10.84 7.20
CA LYS A 267 -10.01 -9.77 8.21
C LYS A 267 -11.37 -9.82 8.89
N GLU A 268 -11.38 -10.03 10.20
CA GLU A 268 -12.59 -10.01 11.04
C GLU A 268 -12.80 -8.61 11.65
N GLU A 269 -13.97 -8.36 12.23
CA GLU A 269 -14.27 -7.07 12.85
C GLU A 269 -13.40 -6.84 14.10
N GLY A 270 -12.60 -5.77 14.07
CA GLY A 270 -11.63 -5.46 15.12
C GLY A 270 -10.19 -5.95 14.85
N ASP A 271 -9.94 -6.68 13.75
CA ASP A 271 -8.58 -6.96 13.30
C ASP A 271 -7.91 -5.70 12.70
N LEU A 272 -6.59 -5.57 12.88
CA LEU A 272 -5.78 -4.64 12.08
C LEU A 272 -5.18 -5.37 10.89
N SER A 273 -5.14 -4.71 9.72
CA SER A 273 -4.46 -5.23 8.52
C SER A 273 -3.52 -4.19 7.95
N PHE A 274 -2.30 -4.57 7.59
CA PHE A 274 -1.42 -3.70 6.83
C PHE A 274 -0.40 -4.52 6.03
N ASN A 275 -0.25 -4.21 4.73
CA ASN A 275 0.70 -4.86 3.83
C ASN A 275 0.64 -6.41 3.86
N GLY A 276 -0.57 -6.98 3.86
CA GLY A 276 -0.81 -8.42 3.87
C GLY A 276 -0.65 -9.13 5.22
N ALA A 277 -0.15 -8.44 6.26
CA ALA A 277 -0.20 -8.93 7.63
C ALA A 277 -1.56 -8.62 8.27
N ILE A 278 -2.08 -9.53 9.10
CA ILE A 278 -3.30 -9.35 9.88
C ILE A 278 -2.96 -9.59 11.35
N LEU A 279 -3.08 -8.55 12.18
CA LEU A 279 -3.06 -8.68 13.63
C LEU A 279 -4.48 -9.03 14.10
N LYS A 280 -4.68 -10.30 14.45
CA LYS A 280 -5.96 -10.79 14.96
C LYS A 280 -6.34 -10.07 16.25
N LYS A 281 -7.63 -9.73 16.40
CA LYS A 281 -8.16 -9.00 17.57
C LYS A 281 -7.72 -9.60 18.91
N ALA A 282 -7.71 -10.94 19.03
CA ALA A 282 -7.28 -11.63 20.24
C ALA A 282 -5.79 -11.43 20.62
N VAL A 283 -4.94 -11.00 19.68
CA VAL A 283 -3.54 -10.61 19.95
C VAL A 283 -3.44 -9.09 20.17
N LEU A 284 -4.21 -8.29 19.41
CA LEU A 284 -4.37 -6.85 19.65
C LEU A 284 -4.80 -6.58 21.10
N ASP A 285 -5.81 -7.27 21.61
CA ASP A 285 -6.32 -7.12 22.98
C ASP A 285 -5.21 -7.39 24.03
N LYS A 286 -4.31 -8.36 23.79
CA LYS A 286 -3.15 -8.65 24.66
C LYS A 286 -2.05 -7.59 24.56
N ILE A 287 -1.83 -7.02 23.38
CA ILE A 287 -0.91 -5.89 23.18
C ILE A 287 -1.44 -4.67 23.95
N LEU A 288 -2.73 -4.33 23.80
CA LEU A 288 -3.38 -3.23 24.52
C LEU A 288 -3.34 -3.44 26.05
N ALA A 289 -3.54 -4.66 26.54
CA ALA A 289 -3.42 -4.99 27.95
C ALA A 289 -1.99 -4.78 28.49
N ASN A 290 -0.96 -5.17 27.73
CA ASN A 290 0.44 -4.93 28.13
C ASN A 290 0.86 -3.46 28.01
N CYS A 291 0.38 -2.74 26.99
CA CYS A 291 0.52 -1.28 26.88
C CYS A 291 0.02 -0.58 28.14
N LYS A 292 -1.23 -0.85 28.55
CA LYS A 292 -1.84 -0.30 29.77
C LYS A 292 -1.11 -0.71 31.06
N LYS A 293 -0.65 -1.96 31.14
CA LYS A 293 0.09 -2.49 32.30
C LYS A 293 1.47 -1.85 32.49
N HIS A 294 2.07 -1.33 31.43
CA HIS A 294 3.44 -0.81 31.43
C HIS A 294 3.54 0.68 31.04
N ASP A 295 2.42 1.40 30.94
CA ASP A 295 2.29 2.80 30.52
C ASP A 295 3.03 3.10 29.20
N ILE A 296 2.73 2.30 28.16
CA ILE A 296 3.32 2.39 26.82
C ILE A 296 2.19 2.65 25.81
N LEU A 297 2.43 3.54 24.84
CA LEU A 297 1.46 3.87 23.79
C LEU A 297 1.20 2.66 22.85
N PRO A 298 -0.06 2.21 22.67
CA PRO A 298 -0.44 1.28 21.61
C PRO A 298 -0.01 1.67 20.19
N SER A 299 -0.11 2.94 19.78
CA SER A 299 0.29 3.39 18.45
C SER A 299 1.76 3.09 18.17
N TYR A 300 2.63 3.32 19.17
CA TYR A 300 4.01 2.86 19.18
C TYR A 300 4.09 1.33 19.06
N ALA A 301 3.49 0.59 20.00
CA ALA A 301 3.70 -0.86 20.09
C ALA A 301 3.20 -1.61 18.85
N LEU A 302 2.02 -1.24 18.35
CA LEU A 302 1.42 -1.81 17.14
C LEU A 302 2.25 -1.50 15.89
N THR A 303 2.85 -0.31 15.81
CA THR A 303 3.71 0.07 14.67
C THR A 303 5.04 -0.67 14.71
N ILE A 304 5.74 -0.72 15.84
CA ILE A 304 7.05 -1.39 15.94
C ILE A 304 6.92 -2.90 15.73
N LEU A 305 5.87 -3.53 16.25
CA LEU A 305 5.58 -4.95 16.00
C LEU A 305 5.18 -5.26 14.54
N HIS A 306 4.79 -4.25 13.74
CA HIS A 306 4.70 -4.40 12.28
C HIS A 306 6.06 -4.16 11.61
N TYR A 307 6.77 -3.09 12.01
CA TYR A 307 8.03 -2.66 11.42
C TYR A 307 9.11 -3.75 11.47
N GLU A 308 9.27 -4.39 12.63
CA GLU A 308 10.21 -5.50 12.85
C GLU A 308 9.64 -6.85 12.38
N GLY A 309 8.44 -7.19 12.87
CA GLY A 309 7.92 -8.56 12.80
C GLY A 309 6.87 -8.83 11.73
N LEU A 310 6.37 -7.79 11.05
CA LEU A 310 5.17 -7.83 10.20
C LEU A 310 3.99 -8.52 10.93
N TRP A 311 3.77 -8.18 12.22
CA TRP A 311 2.84 -8.85 13.13
C TRP A 311 2.95 -10.39 13.10
N GLY A 312 4.17 -10.89 13.20
CA GLY A 312 4.50 -12.31 13.20
C GLY A 312 4.56 -12.96 11.84
N THR A 313 4.29 -12.24 10.75
CA THR A 313 4.33 -12.83 9.39
C THR A 313 5.73 -12.84 8.76
N SER A 314 6.74 -12.23 9.39
CA SER A 314 8.14 -12.36 9.01
C SER A 314 8.67 -13.80 9.18
N ALA A 315 9.85 -14.11 8.63
CA ALA A 315 10.45 -15.45 8.76
C ALA A 315 10.74 -15.80 10.22
N VAL A 316 11.34 -14.88 10.97
CA VAL A 316 11.65 -15.02 12.40
C VAL A 316 10.35 -15.04 13.24
N GLY A 317 9.36 -14.23 12.90
CA GLY A 317 8.05 -14.22 13.56
C GLY A 317 7.31 -15.56 13.45
N LYS A 318 7.45 -16.27 12.32
CA LYS A 318 6.88 -17.60 12.07
C LYS A 318 7.70 -18.75 12.67
N ALA A 319 9.02 -18.67 12.62
CA ALA A 319 9.91 -19.74 13.07
C ALA A 319 10.10 -19.75 14.59
N ASP A 320 10.15 -18.57 15.21
CA ASP A 320 10.64 -18.37 16.58
C ASP A 320 9.67 -17.61 17.49
N ASN A 321 8.44 -17.32 17.02
CA ASN A 321 7.45 -16.44 17.66
C ASN A 321 7.98 -15.04 18.00
N ASN A 322 9.14 -14.66 17.48
CA ASN A 322 9.93 -13.50 17.90
C ASN A 322 9.72 -12.33 16.94
N TRP A 323 8.79 -11.44 17.28
CA TRP A 323 8.37 -10.36 16.38
C TRP A 323 9.22 -9.09 16.52
N GLY A 324 10.17 -9.06 17.47
CA GLY A 324 11.03 -7.92 17.77
C GLY A 324 12.52 -8.16 17.50
N GLY A 325 12.88 -9.23 16.77
CA GLY A 325 14.27 -9.53 16.39
C GLY A 325 15.20 -9.87 17.56
N MET A 326 14.65 -10.29 18.71
CA MET A 326 15.39 -10.42 19.96
C MET A 326 16.49 -11.49 19.86
N THR A 327 17.73 -11.11 20.14
CA THR A 327 18.93 -11.95 19.94
C THR A 327 19.17 -12.92 21.10
N TRP A 328 19.51 -14.17 20.79
CA TRP A 328 19.85 -15.21 21.77
C TRP A 328 21.14 -14.86 22.54
N THR A 329 21.08 -14.92 23.86
CA THR A 329 22.19 -14.52 24.76
C THR A 329 22.95 -15.70 25.37
N GLY A 330 22.58 -16.95 25.06
CA GLY A 330 23.11 -18.16 25.71
C GLY A 330 22.34 -18.62 26.96
N GLN A 331 21.46 -17.78 27.51
CA GLN A 331 20.65 -18.08 28.70
C GLN A 331 19.17 -18.19 28.35
N GLY A 332 18.57 -19.35 28.65
CA GLY A 332 17.15 -19.60 28.40
C GLY A 332 16.20 -18.89 29.37
N ASN A 333 16.59 -18.73 30.64
CA ASN A 333 15.74 -18.10 31.65
C ASN A 333 15.85 -16.58 31.57
N ARG A 334 14.74 -15.89 31.23
CA ARG A 334 14.69 -14.44 31.08
C ARG A 334 14.31 -13.74 32.39
N PRO A 335 14.78 -12.50 32.65
CA PRO A 335 14.38 -11.75 33.84
C PRO A 335 12.88 -11.39 33.91
N SER A 336 12.15 -11.54 32.79
CA SER A 336 10.68 -11.47 32.72
C SER A 336 9.96 -12.67 33.32
N GLY A 337 10.67 -13.77 33.62
CA GLY A 337 10.10 -15.06 33.99
C GLY A 337 9.85 -16.00 32.80
N VAL A 338 10.03 -15.53 31.57
CA VAL A 338 9.86 -16.32 30.34
C VAL A 338 11.07 -17.26 30.12
N THR A 339 10.81 -18.45 29.57
CA THR A 339 11.85 -19.38 29.10
C THR A 339 11.93 -19.34 27.59
N VAL A 340 13.13 -19.16 27.05
CA VAL A 340 13.44 -19.19 25.61
C VAL A 340 14.51 -20.25 25.29
N THR A 341 14.58 -20.65 24.03
CA THR A 341 15.66 -21.47 23.46
C THR A 341 16.38 -20.73 22.33
N GLN A 342 17.45 -21.33 21.81
CA GLN A 342 18.12 -20.82 20.61
C GLN A 342 17.23 -21.08 19.38
N GLY A 343 16.88 -20.03 18.64
CA GLY A 343 16.08 -20.07 17.42
C GLY A 343 16.91 -20.04 16.14
N SER A 344 16.31 -19.52 15.08
CA SER A 344 16.96 -19.39 13.76
C SER A 344 18.22 -18.51 13.79
N ALA A 345 19.12 -18.75 12.82
CA ALA A 345 20.35 -17.97 12.68
C ALA A 345 20.06 -16.53 12.25
N ARG A 346 20.83 -15.59 12.79
CA ARG A 346 20.81 -14.17 12.37
C ARG A 346 21.54 -13.99 11.04
N PRO A 347 21.31 -12.87 10.31
CA PRO A 347 22.10 -12.50 9.14
C PRO A 347 23.61 -12.60 9.40
N SER A 348 24.38 -13.09 8.42
CA SER A 348 25.80 -13.43 8.61
C SER A 348 26.69 -12.23 8.98
N ASN A 349 26.24 -11.00 8.70
CA ASN A 349 26.86 -9.73 9.09
C ASN A 349 26.55 -9.31 10.54
N GLU A 350 25.50 -9.87 11.16
CA GLU A 350 25.11 -9.62 12.56
C GLU A 350 25.62 -10.71 13.51
N GLY A 351 25.62 -11.97 13.04
CA GLY A 351 26.08 -13.14 13.78
C GLY A 351 25.16 -13.60 14.91
N GLY A 352 25.32 -14.86 15.31
CA GLY A 352 24.53 -15.50 16.36
C GLY A 352 23.15 -15.97 15.88
N HIS A 353 22.21 -16.05 16.81
CA HIS A 353 20.86 -16.60 16.61
C HIS A 353 19.81 -15.68 17.24
N TYR A 354 18.55 -15.82 16.81
CA TYR A 354 17.39 -15.22 17.48
C TYR A 354 16.98 -16.06 18.70
N MET A 355 16.26 -15.46 19.63
CA MET A 355 15.53 -16.18 20.68
C MET A 355 14.30 -16.87 20.09
N HIS A 356 14.09 -18.13 20.43
CA HIS A 356 12.88 -18.88 20.16
C HIS A 356 11.96 -18.86 21.40
N TYR A 357 10.74 -18.37 21.23
CA TYR A 357 9.71 -18.32 22.26
C TYR A 357 8.69 -19.44 22.04
N ALA A 358 8.24 -20.10 23.11
CA ALA A 358 7.24 -21.16 23.04
C ALA A 358 5.88 -20.66 22.49
N SER A 359 5.56 -19.38 22.70
CA SER A 359 4.38 -18.72 22.14
C SER A 359 4.61 -17.23 21.87
N VAL A 360 3.68 -16.61 21.13
CA VAL A 360 3.63 -15.15 20.95
C VAL A 360 3.35 -14.43 22.28
N ASP A 361 2.62 -15.06 23.21
CA ASP A 361 2.33 -14.48 24.53
C ASP A 361 3.60 -14.38 25.39
N ASP A 362 4.50 -15.37 25.29
CA ASP A 362 5.82 -15.37 25.92
C ASP A 362 6.71 -14.26 25.33
N PHE A 363 6.74 -14.13 23.99
CA PHE A 363 7.45 -13.05 23.31
C PHE A 363 6.93 -11.68 23.74
N LEU A 364 5.61 -11.46 23.72
CA LEU A 364 5.01 -10.19 24.13
C LEU A 364 5.34 -9.88 25.60
N THR A 365 5.31 -10.89 26.48
CA THR A 365 5.65 -10.74 27.90
C THR A 365 7.10 -10.29 28.10
N ASP A 366 8.06 -10.90 27.40
CA ASP A 366 9.48 -10.52 27.50
C ASP A 366 9.80 -9.19 26.82
N TRP A 367 9.19 -8.92 25.65
CA TRP A 367 9.39 -7.67 24.91
C TRP A 367 8.85 -6.47 25.69
N PHE A 368 7.59 -6.51 26.16
CA PHE A 368 7.03 -5.44 26.99
C PHE A 368 7.76 -5.30 28.33
N TYR A 369 8.29 -6.39 28.89
CA TYR A 369 9.12 -6.33 30.09
C TYR A 369 10.39 -5.47 29.87
N LEU A 370 11.02 -5.48 28.68
CA LEU A 370 12.18 -4.62 28.40
C LEU A 370 11.84 -3.13 28.28
N LEU A 371 10.59 -2.79 27.97
CA LEU A 371 10.12 -1.42 27.70
C LEU A 371 9.55 -0.68 28.92
N ARG A 372 9.22 -1.40 30.00
CA ARG A 372 8.71 -0.85 31.28
C ARG A 372 9.63 0.23 31.86
N ALA A 373 9.15 1.08 32.77
CA ALA A 373 9.95 2.16 33.38
C ALA A 373 11.32 1.72 33.97
N SER A 374 11.38 0.57 34.64
CA SER A 374 12.63 -0.03 35.17
C SER A 374 13.37 -0.95 34.18
N GLY A 375 13.00 -0.90 32.89
CA GLY A 375 13.57 -1.69 31.80
C GLY A 375 14.80 -1.04 31.15
N SER A 376 15.34 -1.74 30.14
CA SER A 376 16.53 -1.32 29.39
C SER A 376 16.24 -0.17 28.41
N TYR A 377 14.98 -0.03 27.98
CA TYR A 377 14.51 1.05 27.11
C TYR A 377 13.59 2.00 27.89
N LYS A 378 13.51 3.27 27.47
CA LYS A 378 12.82 4.36 28.17
C LYS A 378 11.56 4.81 27.43
N VAL A 379 10.71 3.82 27.14
CA VAL A 379 9.48 3.97 26.35
C VAL A 379 8.25 4.18 27.24
N SER A 380 8.24 3.55 28.42
CA SER A 380 7.22 3.72 29.45
C SER A 380 7.13 5.18 29.93
N GLY A 381 5.92 5.75 29.90
CA GLY A 381 5.62 7.13 30.29
C GLY A 381 5.64 8.17 29.16
N ALA A 382 6.16 7.81 27.97
CA ALA A 382 6.21 8.70 26.81
C ALA A 382 4.81 9.21 26.39
N LYS A 383 4.72 10.48 26.01
CA LYS A 383 3.46 11.15 25.64
C LYS A 383 3.24 11.20 24.14
N THR A 384 4.31 11.06 23.35
CA THR A 384 4.21 10.96 21.89
C THR A 384 4.87 9.70 21.33
N PHE A 385 4.54 9.36 20.08
CA PHE A 385 5.16 8.24 19.36
C PHE A 385 6.65 8.50 19.11
N SER A 386 7.03 9.75 18.78
CA SER A 386 8.44 10.09 18.57
C SER A 386 9.27 10.01 19.85
N GLU A 387 8.74 10.43 21.00
CA GLU A 387 9.35 10.20 22.32
C GLU A 387 9.51 8.70 22.61
N ALA A 388 8.45 7.91 22.39
CA ALA A 388 8.45 6.47 22.62
C ALA A 388 9.52 5.75 21.78
N VAL A 389 9.67 6.12 20.51
CA VAL A 389 10.74 5.60 19.64
C VAL A 389 12.12 6.11 20.09
N LYS A 390 12.26 7.38 20.50
CA LYS A 390 13.54 7.92 21.02
C LYS A 390 14.02 7.16 22.25
N GLY A 391 13.08 6.76 23.12
CA GLY A 391 13.31 5.89 24.27
C GLY A 391 13.83 4.48 23.95
N MET A 392 13.82 4.04 22.68
CA MET A 392 14.44 2.79 22.23
C MET A 392 15.98 2.90 22.06
N PHE A 393 16.54 4.11 22.13
CA PHE A 393 17.94 4.39 21.79
C PHE A 393 18.67 5.11 22.93
N LYS A 394 20.01 5.07 22.93
CA LYS A 394 20.82 5.75 23.95
C LYS A 394 20.60 7.26 23.98
N VAL A 395 20.22 7.87 22.84
CA VAL A 395 19.84 9.29 22.73
C VAL A 395 18.53 9.63 23.48
N GLY A 396 17.70 8.63 23.79
CA GLY A 396 16.57 8.74 24.72
C GLY A 396 16.82 8.10 26.09
N GLY A 397 18.08 7.82 26.45
CA GLY A 397 18.45 7.25 27.76
C GLY A 397 18.27 5.74 27.89
N ALA A 398 18.11 5.00 26.80
CA ALA A 398 18.19 3.54 26.83
C ALA A 398 19.60 3.05 27.17
N VAL A 399 19.71 1.82 27.69
CA VAL A 399 21.00 1.15 27.96
C VAL A 399 21.66 0.69 26.65
N TYR A 400 20.86 0.34 25.66
CA TYR A 400 21.27 -0.18 24.35
C TYR A 400 20.54 0.58 23.24
N ASP A 401 21.09 0.56 22.03
CA ASP A 401 20.39 1.02 20.84
C ASP A 401 19.63 -0.16 20.24
N TYR A 402 18.31 -0.04 20.11
CA TYR A 402 17.44 -1.15 19.69
C TYR A 402 17.78 -1.66 18.27
N ALA A 403 18.20 -0.76 17.37
CA ALA A 403 18.60 -1.09 16.00
C ALA A 403 19.97 -0.49 15.64
N ALA A 404 20.76 -1.23 14.86
CA ALA A 404 22.11 -0.81 14.45
C ALA A 404 22.14 0.42 13.52
N SER A 405 20.99 0.81 12.94
CA SER A 405 20.82 2.03 12.14
C SER A 405 20.82 3.32 12.97
N GLY A 406 20.63 3.23 14.29
CA GLY A 406 20.50 4.38 15.18
C GLY A 406 19.17 5.13 15.06
N PHE A 407 18.91 6.04 16.01
CA PHE A 407 17.62 6.72 16.15
C PHE A 407 17.17 7.45 14.88
N ASP A 408 18.00 8.34 14.32
CA ASP A 408 17.60 9.25 13.23
C ASP A 408 17.12 8.50 11.98
N SER A 409 17.75 7.37 11.65
CA SER A 409 17.34 6.51 10.54
C SER A 409 16.12 5.66 10.88
N TYR A 410 15.96 5.27 12.15
CA TYR A 410 14.89 4.41 12.61
C TYR A 410 13.55 5.16 12.75
N ILE A 411 13.57 6.37 13.34
CA ILE A 411 12.36 7.19 13.54
C ILE A 411 11.67 7.51 12.21
N VAL A 412 12.44 7.80 11.15
CA VAL A 412 11.90 8.02 9.81
C VAL A 412 11.14 6.80 9.29
N GLY A 413 11.71 5.60 9.43
CA GLY A 413 11.07 4.35 9.03
C GLY A 413 9.83 4.00 9.87
N ALA A 414 9.92 4.20 11.19
CA ALA A 414 8.85 3.92 12.14
C ALA A 414 7.66 4.89 11.96
N SER A 415 7.90 6.20 11.85
CA SER A 415 6.85 7.21 11.59
C SER A 415 6.18 7.01 10.23
N SER A 416 6.96 6.64 9.20
CA SER A 416 6.41 6.24 7.89
C SER A 416 5.53 5.00 8.00
N ARG A 417 5.91 4.02 8.84
CA ARG A 417 5.14 2.80 9.09
C ARG A 417 3.84 3.10 9.84
N LEU A 418 3.87 3.98 10.84
CA LEU A 418 2.68 4.44 11.57
C LEU A 418 1.64 5.00 10.60
N LYS A 419 1.99 6.02 9.82
CA LYS A 419 1.05 6.67 8.89
C LYS A 419 0.53 5.73 7.81
N ALA A 420 1.33 4.76 7.37
CA ALA A 420 0.88 3.74 6.44
C ALA A 420 -0.18 2.80 7.08
N ILE A 421 0.03 2.33 8.32
CA ILE A 421 -0.95 1.52 9.07
C ILE A 421 -2.23 2.33 9.35
N GLU A 422 -2.10 3.61 9.72
CA GLU A 422 -3.24 4.51 9.93
C GLU A 422 -4.09 4.71 8.67
N SER A 423 -3.50 4.66 7.47
CA SER A 423 -4.26 4.82 6.22
C SER A 423 -5.13 3.61 5.87
N GLU A 424 -4.76 2.38 6.29
CA GLU A 424 -5.57 1.16 6.11
C GLU A 424 -6.57 0.90 7.26
N ASN A 425 -6.39 1.50 8.45
CA ASN A 425 -7.15 1.14 9.66
C ASN A 425 -7.77 2.34 10.42
N GLY A 426 -7.60 3.57 9.91
CA GLY A 426 -7.83 4.80 10.66
C GLY A 426 -6.77 5.01 11.76
N THR A 427 -6.75 6.20 12.37
CA THR A 427 -5.71 6.56 13.35
C THR A 427 -5.57 5.54 14.49
N LEU A 428 -4.34 5.31 14.96
CA LEU A 428 -4.04 4.45 16.10
C LEU A 428 -4.18 5.18 17.44
N SER A 429 -4.20 6.52 17.46
CA SER A 429 -4.40 7.37 18.67
C SER A 429 -5.69 7.05 19.46
N LYS A 430 -6.69 6.45 18.80
CA LYS A 430 -7.92 5.90 19.40
C LYS A 430 -7.67 4.80 20.45
N TYR A 431 -6.51 4.14 20.38
CA TYR A 431 -6.09 3.14 21.37
C TYR A 431 -5.28 3.76 22.51
N ASP A 432 -4.48 4.79 22.22
CA ASP A 432 -3.63 5.47 23.19
C ASP A 432 -4.48 6.17 24.26
N THR A 433 -5.45 6.96 23.82
CA THR A 433 -6.44 7.65 24.66
C THR A 433 -7.35 6.70 25.47
N ALA A 434 -7.36 5.41 25.14
CA ALA A 434 -8.09 4.37 25.88
C ALA A 434 -7.25 3.58 26.90
N THR A 435 -5.92 3.80 26.93
CA THR A 435 -4.99 2.91 27.68
C THR A 435 -3.91 3.61 28.51
N ALA A 436 -3.39 4.76 28.09
CA ALA A 436 -2.34 5.49 28.81
C ALA A 436 -2.86 6.81 29.42
N THR A 437 -2.14 7.35 30.39
CA THR A 437 -2.51 8.58 31.11
C THR A 437 -1.83 9.84 30.56
N ASP A 438 -2.58 10.94 30.50
CA ASP A 438 -2.17 12.28 30.00
C ASP A 438 -1.73 12.32 28.53
N VAL A 439 -2.34 11.52 27.65
CA VAL A 439 -2.05 11.49 26.20
C VAL A 439 -2.72 12.64 25.42
N ASN A 440 -2.70 13.86 25.96
CA ASN A 440 -3.26 15.06 25.32
C ASN A 440 -2.30 15.70 24.31
N GLN A 441 -1.28 14.97 23.87
CA GLN A 441 -0.30 15.40 22.87
C GLN A 441 -0.22 14.34 21.77
N SER A 442 -0.16 14.78 20.52
CA SER A 442 0.00 13.94 19.33
C SER A 442 1.14 14.50 18.51
N ASP A 443 2.03 13.65 17.99
CA ASP A 443 3.05 14.13 17.07
C ASP A 443 2.40 14.69 15.80
N ASP A 444 2.83 15.88 15.39
CA ASP A 444 2.59 16.34 14.02
C ASP A 444 3.64 15.68 13.12
N ILE A 445 3.20 14.80 12.21
CA ILE A 445 4.06 13.99 11.35
C ILE A 445 3.64 14.21 9.90
N GLU A 446 4.37 15.08 9.22
CA GLU A 446 4.24 15.31 7.78
C GLU A 446 5.29 14.48 7.03
N ILE A 447 4.84 13.67 6.07
CA ILE A 447 5.70 12.87 5.20
C ILE A 447 5.63 13.50 3.81
N ASN A 448 6.68 14.24 3.44
CA ASN A 448 6.70 14.89 2.14
C ASN A 448 7.06 13.88 1.03
N VAL A 449 6.36 13.97 -0.11
CA VAL A 449 6.15 12.83 -1.03
C VAL A 449 7.42 12.46 -1.83
N GLU A 450 8.48 13.26 -1.77
CA GLU A 450 9.78 12.93 -2.37
C GLU A 450 10.62 11.95 -1.53
N GLY A 451 10.24 11.64 -0.29
CA GLY A 451 10.93 10.63 0.54
C GLY A 451 12.35 11.02 0.96
N ILE A 452 12.69 12.31 0.90
CA ILE A 452 13.97 12.86 1.36
C ILE A 452 13.82 13.48 2.76
N GLU A 453 12.61 13.95 3.11
CA GLU A 453 12.31 14.69 4.35
C GLU A 453 11.05 14.13 5.03
N VAL A 454 11.17 13.81 6.32
CA VAL A 454 10.03 13.57 7.23
C VAL A 454 10.09 14.62 8.32
N ILE A 455 9.00 15.35 8.53
CA ILE A 455 8.89 16.39 9.55
C ILE A 455 8.15 15.80 10.75
N ILE A 456 8.74 15.92 11.94
CA ILE A 456 8.18 15.43 13.20
C ILE A 456 8.21 16.58 14.21
N ASN A 457 7.06 17.09 14.62
CA ASN A 457 6.92 18.24 15.54
C ASN A 457 7.72 19.48 15.10
N GLY A 458 7.89 19.67 13.78
CA GLY A 458 8.69 20.75 13.19
C GLY A 458 10.18 20.44 12.99
N GLU A 459 10.71 19.34 13.51
CA GLU A 459 12.06 18.87 13.20
C GLU A 459 12.09 18.12 11.86
N THR A 460 12.93 18.56 10.90
CA THR A 460 13.08 17.90 9.59
C THR A 460 14.17 16.83 9.61
N TYR A 461 13.78 15.57 9.56
CA TYR A 461 14.68 14.42 9.45
C TYR A 461 14.95 14.09 7.98
N LYS A 462 16.24 13.97 7.59
CA LYS A 462 16.64 13.69 6.20
C LYS A 462 17.18 12.28 5.99
N LEU A 463 16.77 11.64 4.89
CA LEU A 463 17.25 10.31 4.49
C LEU A 463 18.60 10.38 3.76
N GLU A 464 19.68 10.57 4.51
CA GLU A 464 21.05 10.56 3.97
C GLU A 464 21.56 9.14 3.72
N LYS A 465 22.01 8.85 2.48
CA LYS A 465 22.63 7.56 2.10
C LYS A 465 24.05 7.45 2.69
N LYS A 466 24.16 7.04 3.94
CA LYS A 466 25.44 6.63 4.55
C LYS A 466 25.92 5.29 3.93
N PRO A 467 27.19 5.17 3.52
CA PRO A 467 27.79 3.87 3.23
C PRO A 467 27.84 3.00 4.48
N VAL A 468 27.81 1.68 4.27
CA VAL A 468 28.03 0.63 5.28
C VAL A 468 29.23 -0.20 4.83
#